data_AF-A0AAU5K5F2-F1
#
_entry.id   AF-A0AAU5K5F2-F1
#
_cell.length_a   1.000
_cell.length_b   1.000
_cell.length_c   1.000
_cell.angle_alpha   90.00
_cell.angle_beta   90.00
_cell.angle_gamma   90.00
#
_symmetry.space_group_name_H-M   'P 1'
#
loop_
_entity.id
_entity.type
_entity.pdbx_description
1 polymer ?
#
loop_
_entity_poly.entity_id
_entity_poly.type
_entity_poly.pdbx_seq_one_letter_code
_entity_poly.pdbx_strand_id
1 'polypeptide(L)'
;MATDHDGTVWVANCGGRSVTRIPHGDPARAQQLTAGGALVKPFGITVDAGGRVWASGNGSDSVVALNPDGSPDRVVTGGGLDKPMGVAACPPGVHTGEPISPADTGYTSDALVRNTGVQVDPSGNVWLTNNWQTVPLQTNPGGHELVVFVGLAAPVRTPLIGAPQRP
;
A
#
# COMPACT_ATOMS: atom_id res chain seq x y z
N MET A 1 -2.81 -2.86 -10.11
CA MET A 1 -1.73 -3.87 -10.06
C MET A 1 -1.06 -3.78 -8.69
N ALA A 2 -0.49 -4.87 -8.21
CA ALA A 2 0.26 -4.92 -6.95
C ALA A 2 1.54 -5.75 -7.14
N THR A 3 2.49 -5.62 -6.23
CA THR A 3 3.72 -6.43 -6.21
C THR A 3 3.91 -6.97 -4.80
N ASP A 4 4.27 -8.25 -4.66
CA ASP A 4 4.59 -8.83 -3.36
C ASP A 4 6.10 -8.74 -3.02
N HIS A 5 6.47 -9.21 -1.83
CA HIS A 5 7.85 -9.19 -1.34
C HIS A 5 8.80 -10.01 -2.23
N ASP A 6 8.34 -11.11 -2.81
CA ASP A 6 9.08 -11.95 -3.76
C ASP A 6 9.26 -11.30 -5.14
N GLY A 7 8.55 -10.21 -5.40
CA GLY A 7 8.59 -9.47 -6.67
C GLY A 7 7.67 -10.01 -7.73
N THR A 8 6.72 -10.87 -7.34
CA THR A 8 5.64 -11.29 -8.23
C THR A 8 4.73 -10.10 -8.47
N VAL A 9 4.42 -9.84 -9.74
CA VAL A 9 3.47 -8.80 -10.14
C VAL A 9 2.09 -9.40 -10.29
N TRP A 10 1.10 -8.77 -9.69
CA TRP A 10 -0.30 -9.18 -9.70
C TRP A 10 -1.16 -8.13 -10.40
N VAL A 11 -1.90 -8.52 -11.43
CA VAL A 11 -2.69 -7.62 -12.27
C VAL A 11 -4.15 -8.05 -12.27
N ALA A 12 -5.04 -7.20 -11.78
CA ALA A 12 -6.48 -7.37 -11.98
C ALA A 12 -6.83 -7.05 -13.45
N ASN A 13 -7.35 -8.04 -14.19
CA ASN A 13 -7.70 -7.86 -15.59
C ASN A 13 -9.12 -7.29 -15.70
N CYS A 14 -9.24 -5.97 -15.56
CA CYS A 14 -10.52 -5.26 -15.70
C CYS A 14 -11.16 -5.56 -17.07
N GLY A 15 -12.48 -5.75 -17.08
CA GLY A 15 -13.23 -6.24 -18.24
C GLY A 15 -13.19 -7.76 -18.44
N GLY A 16 -12.26 -8.45 -17.77
CA GLY A 16 -12.14 -9.92 -17.77
C GLY A 16 -12.73 -10.59 -16.53
N ARG A 17 -12.24 -11.80 -16.26
CA ARG A 17 -12.61 -12.66 -15.12
C ARG A 17 -11.39 -13.29 -14.43
N SER A 18 -10.25 -12.60 -14.47
CA SER A 18 -8.98 -13.15 -14.03
C SER A 18 -8.07 -12.11 -13.37
N VAL A 19 -7.13 -12.62 -12.57
CA VAL A 19 -5.92 -11.92 -12.16
C VAL A 19 -4.74 -12.54 -12.90
N THR A 20 -3.80 -11.75 -13.38
CA THR A 20 -2.52 -12.25 -13.91
C THR A 20 -1.47 -12.23 -12.81
N ARG A 21 -0.82 -13.36 -12.57
CA ARG A 21 0.36 -13.51 -11.71
C ARG A 21 1.61 -13.58 -12.58
N ILE A 22 2.61 -12.77 -12.30
CA ILE A 22 3.88 -12.70 -13.04
C ILE A 22 5.02 -12.93 -12.05
N PRO A 23 5.43 -14.19 -11.81
CA PRO A 23 6.42 -14.56 -10.79
C PRO A 23 7.74 -13.81 -10.97
N HIS A 24 8.22 -13.16 -9.90
CA HIS A 24 9.43 -12.32 -9.92
C HIS A 24 9.47 -11.25 -11.03
N GLY A 25 8.31 -10.87 -11.58
CA GLY A 25 8.22 -9.94 -12.69
C GLY A 25 8.66 -10.53 -14.04
N ASP A 26 8.90 -11.84 -14.13
CA ASP A 26 9.24 -12.52 -15.38
C ASP A 26 7.99 -12.77 -16.25
N PRO A 27 7.80 -12.04 -17.36
CA PRO A 27 6.63 -12.18 -18.22
C PRO A 27 6.53 -13.57 -18.87
N ALA A 28 7.65 -14.31 -19.01
CA ALA A 28 7.62 -15.67 -19.54
C ALA A 28 6.93 -16.66 -18.59
N ARG A 29 6.78 -16.30 -17.32
CA ARG A 29 6.14 -17.10 -16.28
C ARG A 29 4.72 -16.61 -15.95
N ALA A 30 4.17 -15.70 -16.75
CA ALA A 30 2.84 -15.15 -16.51
C ALA A 30 1.74 -16.23 -16.53
N GLN A 31 0.86 -16.17 -15.54
CA GLN A 31 -0.25 -17.11 -15.36
C GLN A 31 -1.55 -16.33 -15.14
N GLN A 32 -2.59 -16.66 -15.91
CA GLN A 32 -3.94 -16.17 -15.60
C GLN A 32 -4.59 -17.07 -14.56
N LEU A 33 -5.02 -16.45 -13.48
CA LEU A 33 -5.71 -17.07 -12.36
C LEU A 33 -7.17 -16.65 -12.40
N THR A 34 -8.06 -17.62 -12.24
CA THR A 34 -9.51 -17.40 -12.21
C THR A 34 -10.06 -17.85 -10.87
N ALA A 35 -11.14 -17.22 -10.43
CA ALA A 35 -11.86 -17.62 -9.22
C ALA A 35 -13.35 -17.84 -9.53
N GLY A 36 -13.63 -18.48 -10.69
CA GLY A 36 -14.98 -18.76 -11.13
C GLY A 36 -15.89 -17.53 -11.19
N GLY A 37 -17.15 -17.69 -10.79
CA GLY A 37 -18.15 -16.61 -10.76
C GLY A 37 -17.87 -15.53 -9.71
N ALA A 38 -16.92 -15.74 -8.81
CA ALA A 38 -16.60 -14.81 -7.73
C ALA A 38 -15.63 -13.69 -8.14
N LEU A 39 -15.12 -13.69 -9.38
CA LEU A 39 -14.21 -12.67 -9.87
C LEU A 39 -14.65 -12.19 -11.26
N VAL A 40 -15.60 -11.26 -11.30
CA VAL A 40 -16.07 -10.65 -12.53
C VAL A 40 -15.64 -9.20 -12.58
N LYS A 41 -15.06 -8.78 -13.72
CA LYS A 41 -14.55 -7.42 -13.95
C LYS A 41 -13.65 -6.95 -12.80
N PRO A 42 -12.56 -7.68 -12.48
CA PRO A 42 -11.76 -7.33 -11.33
C PRO A 42 -11.12 -5.95 -11.49
N PHE A 43 -11.08 -5.16 -10.42
CA PHE A 43 -10.66 -3.75 -10.49
C PHE A 43 -9.47 -3.44 -9.57
N GLY A 44 -9.69 -3.49 -8.26
CA GLY A 44 -8.66 -3.27 -7.25
C GLY A 44 -7.91 -4.56 -6.95
N ILE A 45 -6.62 -4.44 -6.65
CA ILE A 45 -5.79 -5.56 -6.19
C ILE A 45 -4.73 -5.08 -5.20
N THR A 46 -4.49 -5.84 -4.15
CA THR A 46 -3.47 -5.57 -3.13
C THR A 46 -2.89 -6.87 -2.57
N VAL A 47 -1.78 -6.78 -1.84
CA VAL A 47 -1.12 -7.91 -1.18
C VAL A 47 -0.96 -7.57 0.30
N ASP A 48 -1.34 -8.49 1.19
CA ASP A 48 -1.17 -8.32 2.63
C ASP A 48 0.23 -8.75 3.13
N ALA A 49 0.50 -8.52 4.42
CA ALA A 49 1.78 -8.85 5.03
C ALA A 49 2.10 -10.37 5.03
N GLY A 50 1.08 -11.23 4.88
CA GLY A 50 1.25 -12.67 4.73
C GLY A 50 1.47 -13.12 3.29
N GLY A 51 1.53 -12.18 2.34
CA GLY A 51 1.66 -12.46 0.90
C GLY A 51 0.36 -12.86 0.22
N ARG A 52 -0.78 -12.81 0.91
CA ARG A 52 -2.09 -13.14 0.33
C ARG A 52 -2.59 -11.97 -0.50
N VAL A 53 -3.15 -12.29 -1.65
CA VAL A 53 -3.55 -11.33 -2.67
C VAL A 53 -5.05 -11.13 -2.60
N TRP A 54 -5.48 -9.88 -2.48
CA TRP A 54 -6.90 -9.51 -2.40
C TRP A 54 -7.29 -8.77 -3.67
N ALA A 55 -8.30 -9.25 -4.38
CA ALA A 55 -8.81 -8.64 -5.61
C ALA A 55 -10.31 -8.35 -5.50
N SER A 56 -10.73 -7.14 -5.85
CA SER A 56 -12.16 -6.83 -5.91
C SER A 56 -12.77 -7.33 -7.21
N GLY A 57 -13.91 -8.02 -7.12
CA GLY A 57 -14.74 -8.40 -8.26
C GLY A 57 -15.89 -7.41 -8.44
N ASN A 58 -15.66 -6.35 -9.21
CA ASN A 58 -16.65 -5.27 -9.42
C ASN A 58 -17.97 -5.77 -10.01
N GLY A 59 -17.93 -6.72 -10.94
CA GLY A 59 -19.12 -7.27 -11.58
C GLY A 59 -19.74 -8.45 -10.82
N SER A 60 -19.13 -8.87 -9.72
CA SER A 60 -19.57 -10.01 -8.91
C SER A 60 -19.84 -9.65 -7.45
N ASP A 61 -19.81 -8.36 -7.11
CA ASP A 61 -20.09 -7.82 -5.78
C ASP A 61 -19.33 -8.57 -4.67
N SER A 62 -18.04 -8.80 -4.94
CA SER A 62 -17.20 -9.71 -4.15
C SER A 62 -15.78 -9.19 -3.97
N VAL A 63 -15.08 -9.75 -2.98
CA VAL A 63 -13.62 -9.68 -2.86
C VAL A 63 -13.08 -11.11 -2.81
N VAL A 64 -12.07 -11.42 -3.61
CA VAL A 64 -11.42 -12.73 -3.65
C VAL A 64 -10.03 -12.61 -3.05
N ALA A 65 -9.70 -13.53 -2.15
CA ALA A 65 -8.37 -13.74 -1.64
C ALA A 65 -7.72 -14.95 -2.33
N LEU A 66 -6.47 -14.80 -2.76
CA LEU A 66 -5.63 -15.83 -3.34
C LEU A 66 -4.39 -16.00 -2.46
N ASN A 67 -3.93 -17.24 -2.30
CA ASN A 67 -2.66 -17.54 -1.67
C ASN A 67 -1.49 -17.01 -2.52
N PRO A 68 -0.27 -16.86 -1.96
CA PRO A 68 0.92 -16.40 -2.69
C PRO A 68 1.25 -17.23 -3.95
N ASP A 69 0.87 -18.50 -3.96
CA ASP A 69 1.02 -19.42 -5.09
C ASP A 69 -0.04 -19.21 -6.20
N GLY A 70 -1.06 -18.39 -5.93
CA GLY A 70 -2.18 -18.10 -6.82
C GLY A 70 -3.40 -19.01 -6.63
N SER A 71 -3.34 -19.97 -5.72
CA SER A 71 -4.49 -20.83 -5.41
C SER A 71 -5.61 -20.03 -4.70
N PRO A 72 -6.89 -20.30 -4.97
CA PRO A 72 -7.98 -19.65 -4.25
C PRO A 72 -7.94 -19.96 -2.75
N ASP A 73 -8.05 -18.92 -1.92
CA ASP A 73 -8.14 -19.03 -0.46
C ASP A 73 -9.58 -18.81 0.01
N ARG A 74 -10.12 -17.62 -0.28
CA ARG A 74 -11.42 -17.19 0.25
C ARG A 74 -12.16 -16.30 -0.73
N VAL A 75 -13.48 -16.38 -0.71
CA VAL A 75 -14.37 -15.39 -1.33
C VAL A 75 -15.16 -14.68 -0.23
N VAL A 76 -15.25 -13.36 -0.33
CA VAL A 76 -16.04 -12.50 0.55
C VAL A 76 -17.19 -11.92 -0.26
N THR A 77 -18.41 -12.16 0.20
CA THR A 77 -19.66 -11.63 -0.36
C THR A 77 -20.56 -11.12 0.78
N GLY A 78 -21.60 -10.37 0.42
CA GLY A 78 -22.52 -9.78 1.40
C GLY A 78 -21.94 -8.54 2.08
N GLY A 79 -22.50 -8.15 3.22
CA GLY A 79 -22.01 -7.00 4.00
C GLY A 79 -22.16 -5.63 3.31
N GLY A 80 -23.03 -5.53 2.29
CA GLY A 80 -23.22 -4.29 1.53
C GLY A 80 -22.21 -4.04 0.41
N LEU A 81 -21.42 -5.06 0.03
CA LEU A 81 -20.60 -4.97 -1.18
C LEU A 81 -21.51 -4.78 -2.40
N ASP A 82 -21.38 -3.63 -3.05
CA ASP A 82 -21.96 -3.30 -4.35
C ASP A 82 -20.84 -2.70 -5.20
N LYS A 83 -20.45 -3.43 -6.24
CA LYS A 83 -19.43 -3.01 -7.22
C LYS A 83 -18.13 -2.49 -6.59
N PRO A 84 -17.48 -3.24 -5.67
CA PRO A 84 -16.28 -2.75 -5.00
C PRO A 84 -15.14 -2.48 -6.01
N MET A 85 -14.60 -1.26 -5.97
CA MET A 85 -13.53 -0.83 -6.87
C MET A 85 -12.16 -0.80 -6.18
N GLY A 86 -12.10 -0.34 -4.93
CA GLY A 86 -10.86 -0.29 -4.13
C GLY A 86 -10.79 -1.43 -3.12
N VAL A 87 -9.61 -2.02 -2.97
CA VAL A 87 -9.27 -2.95 -1.87
C VAL A 87 -7.94 -2.52 -1.29
N ALA A 88 -7.88 -2.40 0.03
CA ALA A 88 -6.67 -2.12 0.79
C ALA A 88 -6.51 -3.21 1.85
N ALA A 89 -5.30 -3.77 1.96
CA ALA A 89 -4.96 -4.76 2.96
C ALA A 89 -4.13 -4.07 4.05
N CYS A 90 -4.46 -4.35 5.30
CA CYS A 90 -3.81 -3.76 6.46
C CYS A 90 -3.02 -4.83 7.22
N PRO A 91 -1.93 -4.46 7.89
CA PRO A 91 -1.24 -5.38 8.80
C PRO A 91 -2.20 -6.02 9.81
N PRO A 92 -1.89 -7.23 10.31
CA PRO A 92 -2.72 -7.87 11.33
C PRO A 92 -2.95 -6.94 12.53
N GLY A 93 -4.22 -6.67 12.85
CA GLY A 93 -4.61 -5.82 13.98
C GLY A 93 -4.88 -4.35 13.64
N VAL A 94 -4.80 -3.93 12.38
CA VAL A 94 -5.18 -2.57 11.94
C VAL A 94 -6.12 -2.60 10.74
N HIS A 95 -6.98 -1.60 10.60
CA HIS A 95 -7.90 -1.42 9.47
C HIS A 95 -7.48 -0.25 8.58
N THR A 96 -8.08 -0.17 7.37
CA THR A 96 -7.76 0.92 6.44
C THR A 96 -8.25 2.25 7.01
N GLY A 97 -7.32 3.20 7.17
CA GLY A 97 -7.58 4.48 7.83
C GLY A 97 -7.30 4.47 9.34
N GLU A 98 -6.94 3.33 9.93
CA GLU A 98 -6.55 3.24 11.33
C GLU A 98 -5.07 3.67 11.49
N PRO A 99 -4.77 4.58 12.43
CA PRO A 99 -3.39 5.01 12.66
C PRO A 99 -2.56 3.83 13.22
N ILE A 100 -1.42 3.56 12.58
CA ILE A 100 -0.46 2.53 13.00
C ILE A 100 0.42 2.95 14.20
N SER A 101 0.13 4.10 14.80
CA SER A 101 0.83 4.59 16.00
C SER A 101 0.28 3.91 17.26
N PRO A 102 1.08 3.81 18.34
CA PRO A 102 0.56 3.38 19.64
C PRO A 102 -0.73 4.13 19.99
N ALA A 103 -1.80 3.39 20.32
CA ALA A 103 -3.15 3.96 20.43
C ALA A 103 -3.24 5.06 21.50
N ASP A 104 -2.51 4.92 22.61
CA ASP A 104 -2.61 5.81 23.76
C ASP A 104 -1.65 7.01 23.70
N THR A 105 -0.52 6.87 23.01
CA THR A 105 0.57 7.86 23.06
C THR A 105 0.92 8.48 21.70
N GLY A 106 0.48 7.85 20.61
CA GLY A 106 1.00 8.15 19.28
C GLY A 106 2.53 8.02 19.20
N TYR A 107 3.12 8.60 18.15
CA TYR A 107 4.56 8.88 18.11
C TYR A 107 4.78 10.34 18.55
N THR A 108 4.87 10.55 19.85
CA THR A 108 5.08 11.86 20.46
C THR A 108 6.52 12.02 20.96
N SER A 109 7.06 13.22 20.84
CA SER A 109 8.38 13.59 21.33
C SER A 109 8.42 15.10 21.56
N ASP A 110 9.16 15.55 22.57
CA ASP A 110 9.43 16.99 22.82
C ASP A 110 10.27 17.62 21.71
N ALA A 111 10.95 16.80 20.91
CA ALA A 111 11.59 17.21 19.67
C ALA A 111 10.58 17.55 18.57
N LEU A 112 9.29 17.20 18.67
CA LEU A 112 8.28 17.57 17.66
C LEU A 112 7.61 18.89 18.06
N VAL A 113 7.88 19.95 17.30
CA VAL A 113 7.41 21.32 17.58
C VAL A 113 6.27 21.71 16.65
N ARG A 114 6.50 21.66 15.32
CA ARG A 114 5.46 21.93 14.31
C ARG A 114 5.78 21.22 13.00
N ASN A 115 5.11 20.11 12.77
CA ASN A 115 5.24 19.37 11.52
C ASN A 115 4.54 20.12 10.38
N THR A 116 5.28 20.51 9.34
CA THR A 116 4.76 21.27 8.19
C THR A 116 4.68 20.45 6.91
N GLY A 117 5.34 19.29 6.89
CA GLY A 117 5.45 18.42 5.73
C GLY A 117 5.87 17.03 6.16
N VAL A 118 5.43 16.03 5.38
CA VAL A 118 5.72 14.62 5.59
C VAL A 118 6.05 13.95 4.27
N GLN A 119 7.03 13.05 4.26
CA GLN A 119 7.37 12.17 3.15
C GLN A 119 7.67 10.77 3.68
N VAL A 120 7.38 9.75 2.88
CA VAL A 120 7.72 8.37 3.19
C VAL A 120 8.73 7.90 2.15
N ASP A 121 9.87 7.40 2.62
CA ASP A 121 10.88 6.84 1.72
C ASP A 121 10.62 5.35 1.40
N PRO A 122 11.27 4.80 0.38
CA PRO A 122 11.09 3.41 -0.02
C PRO A 122 11.47 2.37 1.04
N SER A 123 12.36 2.69 1.98
CA SER A 123 12.65 1.83 3.12
C SER A 123 11.58 1.89 4.21
N GLY A 124 10.54 2.70 4.02
CA GLY A 124 9.45 2.87 4.98
C GLY A 124 9.77 3.89 6.07
N ASN A 125 10.82 4.71 5.93
CA ASN A 125 11.06 5.76 6.91
C ASN A 125 10.13 6.94 6.63
N VAL A 126 9.61 7.55 7.69
CA VAL A 126 8.77 8.74 7.60
C VAL A 126 9.60 9.96 7.98
N TRP A 127 9.76 10.87 7.04
CA TRP A 127 10.50 12.11 7.16
C TRP A 127 9.53 13.26 7.41
N LEU A 128 9.79 14.06 8.45
CA LEU A 128 8.97 15.20 8.84
C LEU A 128 9.81 16.48 8.82
N THR A 129 9.27 17.52 8.19
CA THR A 129 9.81 18.87 8.38
C THR A 129 9.26 19.44 9.67
N ASN A 130 10.11 19.48 10.70
CA ASN A 130 9.75 19.96 12.02
C ASN A 130 10.15 21.44 12.17
N ASN A 131 9.22 22.32 11.81
CA ASN A 131 9.51 23.70 11.53
C ASN A 131 8.57 24.66 12.27
N TRP A 132 9.01 25.12 13.45
CA TRP A 132 8.63 26.40 14.04
C TRP A 132 9.65 26.88 15.07
N GLN A 133 9.92 28.19 15.08
CA GLN A 133 10.60 28.88 16.19
C GLN A 133 9.61 29.86 16.81
N THR A 134 9.52 29.89 18.13
CA THR A 134 8.74 30.87 18.89
C THR A 134 9.50 32.19 18.99
N VAL A 135 9.61 32.92 17.87
CA VAL A 135 10.22 34.27 17.82
C VAL A 135 9.20 35.36 17.49
N PRO A 136 9.30 36.59 18.03
CA PRO A 136 8.20 37.58 18.06
C PRO A 136 7.87 38.34 16.75
N LEU A 137 8.41 37.99 15.58
CA LEU A 137 8.09 38.64 14.30
C LEU A 137 7.99 37.57 13.19
N GLN A 138 6.78 37.41 12.65
CA GLN A 138 6.41 36.25 11.83
C GLN A 138 6.40 36.59 10.33
N THR A 139 7.56 36.44 9.67
CA THR A 139 7.66 36.35 8.20
C THR A 139 7.98 34.93 7.71
N ASN A 140 7.63 33.91 8.52
CA ASN A 140 7.90 32.49 8.31
C ASN A 140 9.40 32.14 8.23
N PRO A 141 10.14 32.11 9.37
CA PRO A 141 11.60 31.97 9.37
C PRO A 141 12.13 30.58 8.98
N GLY A 142 11.27 29.57 8.79
CA GLY A 142 11.76 28.20 8.68
C GLY A 142 12.28 27.65 10.02
N GLY A 143 12.52 26.34 10.09
CA GLY A 143 12.92 25.61 11.30
C GLY A 143 14.29 25.01 11.11
N HIS A 144 14.89 24.48 12.18
CA HIS A 144 16.26 23.96 12.14
C HIS A 144 16.35 22.43 12.12
N GLU A 145 15.21 21.74 12.07
CA GLU A 145 15.16 20.31 12.34
C GLU A 145 14.36 19.55 11.30
N LEU A 146 14.87 18.37 10.98
CA LEU A 146 14.17 17.35 10.22
C LEU A 146 14.18 16.08 11.07
N VAL A 147 13.01 15.48 11.26
CA VAL A 147 12.84 14.28 12.08
C VAL A 147 12.58 13.10 11.16
N VAL A 148 13.23 11.97 11.45
CA VAL A 148 13.00 10.70 10.75
C VAL A 148 12.52 9.65 11.74
N PHE A 149 11.38 9.04 11.43
CA PHE A 149 10.94 7.80 12.06
C PHE A 149 11.37 6.63 11.18
N VAL A 150 12.31 5.84 11.68
CA VAL A 150 12.87 4.70 10.94
C VAL A 150 11.88 3.55 10.90
N GLY A 151 11.55 3.07 9.70
CA GLY A 151 10.68 1.90 9.48
C GLY A 151 9.23 2.08 9.91
N LEU A 152 8.76 3.32 10.07
CA LEU A 152 7.41 3.60 10.55
C LEU A 152 6.32 3.22 9.54
N ALA A 153 6.60 3.27 8.24
CA ALA A 153 5.70 2.82 7.19
C ALA A 153 6.18 1.49 6.60
N ALA A 154 5.29 0.79 5.89
CA ALA A 154 5.69 -0.40 5.14
C ALA A 154 6.69 -0.01 4.02
N PRO A 155 7.83 -0.72 3.88
CA PRO A 155 8.76 -0.50 2.77
C PRO A 155 8.06 -0.69 1.42
N VAL A 156 8.36 0.18 0.47
CA VAL A 156 7.87 0.09 -0.92
C VAL A 156 9.05 0.01 -1.86
N ARG A 157 8.96 -0.77 -2.94
CA ARG A 157 10.05 -0.80 -3.93
C ARG A 157 10.18 0.58 -4.58
N THR A 158 11.37 1.18 -4.49
CA THR A 158 11.68 2.41 -5.22
C THR A 158 11.50 2.18 -6.71
N PRO A 159 10.77 3.04 -7.45
CA PRO A 159 10.90 3.09 -8.89
C PRO A 159 12.38 3.37 -9.19
N LEU A 160 13.05 2.46 -9.90
CA LEU A 160 14.41 2.68 -10.42
C LEU A 160 14.34 3.78 -11.48
N ILE A 161 14.31 5.05 -11.06
CA ILE A 161 14.82 6.13 -11.90
C ILE A 161 16.32 5.86 -11.92
N GLY A 162 16.83 5.47 -13.09
CA GLY A 162 18.25 5.15 -13.28
C GLY A 162 19.16 6.26 -12.79
N ALA A 163 20.46 5.96 -12.68
CA ALA A 163 21.45 6.91 -12.17
C ALA A 163 21.30 8.29 -12.86
N PRO A 164 21.36 9.41 -12.10
CA PRO A 164 21.30 10.75 -12.66
C PRO A 164 22.25 10.88 -13.85
N GLN A 165 21.71 11.18 -15.02
CA GLN A 165 22.49 11.47 -16.21
C GLN A 165 22.78 12.97 -16.25
N ARG A 166 23.98 13.35 -16.68
CA ARG A 166 24.24 14.75 -17.05
C ARG A 166 23.33 15.12 -18.25
N PRO A 167 22.96 16.40 -18.40
CA PRO A 167 22.27 16.86 -19.60
C PRO A 167 22.98 16.43 -20.88
#